data_AF-A0A1S3QEL7-F1
#
_entry.id   AF-A0A1S3QEL7-F1
#
_cell.length_a   1.000
_cell.length_b   1.000
_cell.length_c   1.000
_cell.angle_alpha   90.00
_cell.angle_beta   90.00
_cell.angle_gamma   90.00
#
_symmetry.space_group_name_H-M   'P 1'
#
loop_
_entity.id
_entity.type
_entity.pdbx_description
1 polymer ?
#
loop_
_entity_poly.entity_id
_entity_poly.type
_entity_poly.pdbx_seq_one_letter_code
_entity_poly.pdbx_strand_id
1 'polypeptide(L)'
;MKGKAKKLFYKAIVRGREMIGIGDCAVFLSAGRPNLPFIGKIQSMWESWGSNMVVRVNWFYHPEETNPGKKLHDKKVGVRG
;
A
#
# COMPACT_ATOMS: atom_id res chain seq x y z
N MET A 1 28.46 -20.39 -4.14
CA MET A 1 27.98 -19.05 -3.74
C MET A 1 26.51 -18.91 -4.12
N LYS A 2 25.58 -18.87 -3.15
CA LYS A 2 24.17 -18.50 -3.46
C LYS A 2 24.17 -16.99 -3.77
N GLY A 3 24.36 -16.66 -5.04
CA GLY A 3 24.40 -15.27 -5.51
C GLY A 3 23.13 -14.54 -5.13
N LYS A 4 23.24 -13.27 -4.73
CA LYS A 4 22.07 -12.39 -4.55
C LYS A 4 21.25 -12.44 -5.84
N ALA A 5 20.04 -12.99 -5.78
CA ALA A 5 19.15 -13.03 -6.93
C ALA A 5 18.96 -11.60 -7.45
N LYS A 6 19.27 -11.37 -8.73
CA LYS A 6 19.17 -10.05 -9.36
C LYS A 6 17.70 -9.62 -9.36
N LYS A 7 17.43 -8.46 -8.78
CA LYS A 7 16.12 -7.81 -8.86
C LYS A 7 16.14 -6.82 -10.01
N LEU A 8 15.13 -6.86 -10.88
CA LEU A 8 14.92 -5.84 -11.90
C LEU A 8 13.87 -4.86 -11.40
N PHE A 9 14.29 -3.63 -11.08
CA PHE A 9 13.40 -2.61 -10.51
C PHE A 9 12.68 -1.83 -11.60
N TYR A 10 11.40 -1.51 -11.36
CA TYR A 10 10.57 -0.71 -12.26
C TYR A 10 10.12 0.58 -11.57
N LYS A 11 9.76 1.58 -12.37
CA LYS A 11 9.26 2.88 -11.88
C LYS A 11 7.74 2.98 -11.87
N ALA A 12 7.05 2.21 -12.70
CA ALA A 12 5.61 2.17 -12.81
C ALA A 12 5.12 0.84 -13.40
N ILE A 13 3.84 0.54 -13.18
CA ILE A 13 3.06 -0.53 -13.85
C ILE A 13 1.87 0.09 -14.59
N VAL A 14 1.40 -0.59 -15.63
CA VAL A 14 0.27 -0.13 -16.47
C VAL A 14 -0.70 -1.27 -16.68
N ARG A 15 -2.01 -0.98 -16.59
CA ARG A 15 -3.09 -1.89 -16.97
C ARG A 15 -4.16 -1.11 -17.73
N GLY A 16 -4.28 -1.37 -19.04
CA GLY A 16 -5.19 -0.59 -19.89
C GLY A 16 -4.81 0.89 -19.90
N ARG A 17 -5.70 1.75 -19.39
CA ARG A 17 -5.46 3.21 -19.28
C ARG A 17 -4.93 3.64 -17.91
N GLU A 18 -4.88 2.73 -16.94
CA GLU A 18 -4.41 3.03 -15.59
C GLU A 18 -2.90 2.81 -15.48
N MET A 19 -2.22 3.72 -14.79
CA MET A 19 -0.80 3.65 -14.47
C MET A 19 -0.63 3.90 -12.98
N ILE A 20 0.25 3.12 -12.35
CA ILE A 20 0.64 3.31 -10.95
C ILE A 20 2.16 3.40 -10.89
N GLY A 21 2.67 4.53 -10.41
CA GLY A 21 4.08 4.79 -10.18
C GLY A 21 4.54 4.53 -8.74
N ILE A 22 5.85 4.59 -8.52
CA ILE A 22 6.42 4.71 -7.17
C ILE A 22 5.91 6.02 -6.56
N GLY A 23 5.38 5.94 -5.33
CA GLY A 23 4.84 7.08 -4.61
C GLY A 23 3.32 7.21 -4.70
N ASP A 24 2.66 6.52 -5.62
CA ASP A 24 1.21 6.49 -5.67
C ASP A 24 0.64 5.62 -4.54
N CYS A 25 -0.62 5.86 -4.19
CA CYS A 25 -1.37 5.04 -3.23
C CYS A 25 -2.29 4.08 -3.99
N ALA A 26 -2.44 2.87 -3.47
CA ALA A 26 -3.34 1.86 -4.02
C ALA A 26 -4.14 1.16 -2.91
N VAL A 27 -5.35 0.74 -3.26
CA VAL A 27 -6.16 -0.18 -2.47
C VAL A 27 -5.83 -1.60 -2.92
N PHE A 28 -5.47 -2.45 -1.97
CA PHE A 28 -5.09 -3.84 -2.18
C PHE A 28 -6.24 -4.78 -1.78
N LEU A 29 -6.34 -5.91 -2.48
CA LEU A 29 -7.31 -6.95 -2.16
C LEU A 29 -6.96 -7.58 -0.79
N SER A 30 -7.83 -7.39 0.21
CA SER A 30 -7.74 -8.08 1.50
C SER A 30 -8.54 -9.37 1.44
N ALA A 31 -7.90 -10.51 1.67
CA ALA A 31 -8.65 -11.76 1.84
C ALA A 31 -9.39 -11.72 3.19
N GLY A 32 -10.72 -11.82 3.15
CA GLY A 32 -11.55 -12.01 4.36
C GLY A 32 -11.94 -10.74 5.15
N ARG A 33 -11.68 -9.53 4.65
CA ARG A 33 -12.10 -8.27 5.31
C ARG A 33 -12.69 -7.25 4.32
N PRO A 34 -13.95 -7.44 3.89
CA PRO A 34 -14.56 -6.57 2.87
C PRO A 34 -14.67 -5.10 3.29
N ASN A 35 -14.82 -4.83 4.59
CA ASN A 35 -15.05 -3.48 5.11
C ASN A 35 -13.76 -2.72 5.46
N LEU A 36 -12.60 -3.38 5.45
CA LEU A 36 -11.30 -2.82 5.80
C LEU A 36 -10.28 -3.31 4.78
N PRO A 37 -10.30 -2.76 3.54
CA PRO A 37 -9.31 -3.12 2.54
C PRO A 37 -7.94 -2.58 2.95
N PHE A 38 -6.88 -3.28 2.54
CA PHE A 38 -5.54 -2.77 2.81
C PHE A 38 -5.24 -1.59 1.89
N ILE A 39 -4.75 -0.49 2.44
CA ILE A 39 -4.39 0.72 1.68
C ILE A 39 -2.91 0.97 1.90
N GLY A 40 -2.17 1.27 0.84
CA GLY A 40 -0.74 1.49 0.97
C GLY A 40 -0.14 2.34 -0.13
N LYS A 41 0.99 2.99 0.21
CA LYS A 41 1.81 3.77 -0.72
C LYS A 41 2.90 2.88 -1.33
N ILE A 42 3.04 2.92 -2.64
CA ILE A 42 4.06 2.14 -3.35
C ILE A 42 5.45 2.69 -3.05
N GLN A 43 6.29 1.90 -2.37
CA GLN A 43 7.66 2.28 -2.04
C GLN A 43 8.65 1.85 -3.13
N SER A 44 8.54 0.61 -3.60
CA SER A 44 9.34 0.09 -4.71
C SER A 44 8.68 -1.13 -5.32
N MET A 45 9.03 -1.45 -6.56
CA MET A 45 8.53 -2.60 -7.28
C MET A 45 9.66 -3.25 -8.09
N TRP A 46 9.68 -4.57 -8.16
CA TRP A 46 10.70 -5.30 -8.91
C TRP A 46 10.19 -6.65 -9.39
N GLU A 47 10.79 -7.14 -10.46
CA GLU A 47 10.71 -8.54 -10.85
C GLU A 47 11.81 -9.35 -10.16
N SER A 48 11.45 -10.53 -9.67
CA SER A 48 12.34 -11.50 -9.04
C SER A 48 12.40 -12.79 -9.86
N TRP A 49 13.18 -13.77 -9.42
CA TRP A 49 13.36 -15.02 -10.15
C TRP A 49 12.02 -15.74 -10.42
N GLY A 50 11.89 -16.32 -11.60
CA GLY A 50 10.62 -16.93 -12.05
C GLY A 50 9.56 -15.92 -12.48
N SER A 51 9.98 -14.73 -12.97
CA SER A 51 9.09 -13.67 -13.48
C SER A 51 8.07 -13.15 -12.44
N ASN A 52 8.42 -13.25 -11.15
CA ASN A 52 7.55 -12.87 -10.05
C ASN A 52 7.57 -11.35 -9.87
N MET A 53 6.42 -10.70 -10.05
CA MET A 53 6.22 -9.27 -9.83
C MET A 53 5.99 -8.99 -8.35
N VAL A 54 6.88 -8.22 -7.73
CA VAL A 54 6.86 -7.94 -6.29
C VAL A 54 6.78 -6.44 -6.06
N VAL A 55 5.94 -6.05 -5.08
CA VAL A 55 5.80 -4.67 -4.64
C VAL A 55 6.07 -4.56 -3.15
N ARG A 56 6.85 -3.55 -2.77
CA ARG A 56 7.03 -3.12 -1.38
C ARG A 56 6.13 -1.92 -1.12
N VAL A 57 5.35 -2.03 -0.06
CA VAL A 57 4.27 -1.10 0.26
C VAL A 57 4.48 -0.54 1.66
N ASN A 58 4.30 0.76 1.83
CA ASN A 58 4.12 1.38 3.13
C ASN A 58 2.63 1.39 3.45
N TRP A 59 2.22 0.62 4.45
CA TRP A 59 0.81 0.45 4.80
C TRP A 59 0.25 1.65 5.57
N PHE A 60 -0.94 2.06 5.19
CA PHE A 60 -1.83 2.85 6.03
C PHE A 60 -2.65 1.88 6.89
N TYR A 61 -3.22 2.42 7.97
CA TYR A 61 -4.10 1.68 8.86
C TYR A 61 -5.42 2.43 9.01
N HIS A 62 -6.52 1.72 8.89
CA HIS A 62 -7.80 2.18 9.38
C HIS A 62 -7.74 2.30 10.92
N PRO A 63 -8.44 3.27 11.54
CA PRO A 63 -8.49 3.38 12.99
C PRO A 63 -8.90 2.08 13.69
N GLU A 64 -9.81 1.32 13.08
CA GLU A 64 -10.31 0.02 13.54
C GLU A 64 -9.22 -1.06 13.57
N GLU A 65 -8.13 -0.89 12.83
CA GLU A 65 -6.96 -1.79 12.82
C GLU A 65 -5.94 -1.44 13.90
N THR A 66 -6.19 -0.40 14.69
CA THR A 66 -5.30 0.07 15.77
C THR A 66 -5.85 -0.27 17.16
N ASN A 67 -4.98 -0.25 18.17
CA ASN A 67 -5.40 -0.52 19.54
C ASN A 67 -6.29 0.64 20.06
N PRO A 68 -7.46 0.38 20.68
CA PRO A 68 -8.45 1.40 21.06
C PRO A 68 -7.95 2.50 22.01
N GLY A 69 -6.78 2.31 22.64
CA GLY A 69 -6.19 3.26 23.60
C GLY A 69 -5.71 4.59 22.98
N LYS A 70 -5.74 4.74 21.64
CA LYS A 70 -5.44 5.99 20.93
C LYS A 70 -6.58 6.41 20.01
N LYS A 71 -7.81 6.50 20.54
CA LYS A 71 -8.86 7.26 19.84
C LYS A 71 -8.35 8.70 19.70
N LEU A 72 -8.14 9.15 18.45
CA LEU A 72 -8.02 10.56 18.14
C LEU A 72 -9.35 11.19 18.56
N HIS A 73 -9.41 11.72 19.78
CA HIS A 73 -10.58 12.38 20.32
C HIS A 73 -11.14 13.36 19.29
N ASP A 74 -12.46 13.35 19.15
CA ASP A 74 -13.28 14.28 18.39
C ASP A 74 -12.65 15.68 18.30
N LYS A 75 -11.91 15.95 17.22
CA LYS A 75 -11.84 17.32 16.74
C LYS A 75 -13.16 17.59 16.03
N LYS A 76 -14.20 17.83 16.84
CA LYS A 76 -15.37 18.59 16.41
C LYS A 76 -14.82 19.91 15.90
N VAL A 77 -14.63 20.01 14.59
CA VAL A 77 -14.25 21.26 13.95
C VAL A 77 -15.46 22.16 14.13
N GLY A 78 -15.44 22.96 15.20
CA GLY A 78 -16.43 23.99 15.42
C GLY A 78 -16.36 24.93 14.22
N VAL A 79 -17.32 24.80 13.31
CA VAL A 79 -17.67 25.86 12.39
C VAL A 79 -18.14 27.00 13.29
N ARG A 80 -17.28 27.99 13.48
CA ARG A 80 -17.69 29.27 14.03
C ARG A 80 -18.57 29.92 12.97
N GLY A 81 -19.86 30.02 13.27
CA GLY A 81 -20.78 30.92 12.57
C GLY A 81 -20.48 32.38 12.90
#